data_AF-M0P4E0-F1
#
_entry.id   AF-M0P4E0-F1
#
_cell.length_a   1.000
_cell.length_b   1.000
_cell.length_c   1.000
_cell.angle_alpha   90.00
_cell.angle_beta   90.00
_cell.angle_gamma   90.00
#
_symmetry.space_group_name_H-M   'P 1'
#
loop_
_entity.id
_entity.type
_entity.pdbx_description
1 polymer ?
#
loop_
_entity_poly.entity_id
_entity_poly.type
_entity_poly.pdbx_seq_one_letter_code
_entity_poly.pdbx_strand_id
1 'polypeptide(L)'
;MSYELDPLPYEYDALEPHISEQVLEWHHDTYELDPLPYEYDALEPHISEQVLEWHHDTHHQGYVNGWNAAEETLEENREEHDFSSSGGAIRNVTHNSSGHILHDLFWQNMSPEGGEEPEG
;
A
#
# COMPACT_ATOMS: atom_id res chain seq x y z
N MET A 1 26.02 26.61 41.79
CA MET A 1 25.19 27.50 40.95
C MET A 1 24.09 26.64 40.37
N SER A 2 22.95 26.63 41.05
CA SER A 2 21.73 25.94 40.67
C SER A 2 20.92 26.90 39.81
N TYR A 3 20.58 26.48 38.60
CA TYR A 3 19.58 27.16 37.79
C TYR A 3 18.22 26.60 38.19
N GLU A 4 17.38 27.41 38.81
CA GLU A 4 15.96 27.12 38.95
C GLU A 4 15.29 27.42 37.60
N LEU A 5 14.65 26.40 37.03
CA LEU A 5 13.82 26.55 35.83
C LEU A 5 12.49 27.15 36.26
N ASP A 6 12.17 28.33 35.74
CA ASP A 6 10.82 28.89 35.82
C ASP A 6 9.82 27.94 35.14
N PRO A 7 8.63 27.70 35.71
CA PRO A 7 7.63 26.84 35.10
C PRO A 7 7.14 27.45 33.78
N LEU A 8 7.05 26.62 32.74
CA LEU A 8 6.52 27.02 31.44
C LEU A 8 5.06 27.48 31.57
N PRO A 9 4.65 28.55 30.89
CA PRO A 9 3.36 29.21 31.11
C PRO A 9 2.18 28.55 30.39
N TYR A 10 2.31 27.27 30.00
CA TYR A 10 1.30 26.61 29.18
C TYR A 10 0.73 25.41 29.91
N GLU A 11 -0.53 25.55 30.31
CA GLU A 11 -1.40 24.51 30.83
C GLU A 11 -1.61 23.47 29.72
N TYR A 12 -1.27 22.20 29.99
CA TYR A 12 -1.25 21.12 28.99
C TYR A 12 -2.67 20.69 28.55
N ASP A 13 -3.72 21.27 29.15
CA ASP A 13 -5.14 20.94 28.91
C ASP A 13 -5.80 21.77 27.78
N ALA A 14 -5.05 22.58 27.03
CA ALA A 14 -5.60 23.43 25.96
C ALA A 14 -5.14 23.05 24.53
N LEU A 15 -4.56 21.86 24.34
CA LEU A 15 -4.22 21.30 23.04
C LEU A 15 -5.03 20.03 22.75
N GLU A 16 -6.34 20.12 22.89
CA GLU A 16 -7.23 19.36 22.02
C GLU A 16 -7.50 20.22 20.78
N PRO A 17 -6.65 20.18 19.73
CA PRO A 17 -6.99 20.83 18.50
C PRO A 17 -8.15 20.06 17.87
N HIS A 18 -9.01 20.81 17.21
CA HIS A 18 -10.07 20.43 16.29
C HIS A 18 -9.64 19.42 15.20
N ILE A 19 -9.23 18.23 15.60
CA ILE A 19 -9.14 17.05 14.77
C ILE A 19 -10.58 16.57 14.70
N SER A 20 -11.24 16.80 13.56
CA SER A 20 -12.60 16.30 13.37
C SER A 20 -12.59 14.79 13.64
N GLU A 21 -13.70 14.23 14.11
CA GLU A 21 -13.83 12.77 14.24
C GLU A 21 -13.52 12.04 12.92
N GLN A 22 -13.61 12.72 11.76
CA GLN A 22 -13.18 12.22 10.45
C GLN A 22 -11.67 12.01 10.29
N VAL A 23 -10.83 12.64 11.12
CA VAL A 23 -9.37 12.40 11.14
C VAL A 23 -9.00 11.33 12.18
N LEU A 24 -9.91 11.03 13.12
CA LEU A 24 -9.78 9.90 14.03
C LEU A 24 -10.23 8.59 13.38
N GLU A 25 -11.16 8.65 12.43
CA GLU A 25 -11.56 7.54 11.59
C GLU A 25 -10.60 7.42 10.39
N TRP A 26 -9.40 6.89 10.63
CA TRP A 26 -8.51 6.45 9.56
C TRP A 26 -9.15 5.25 8.87
N HIS A 27 -9.99 5.50 7.85
CA HIS A 27 -10.41 4.44 6.94
C HIS A 27 -9.21 4.03 6.11
N HIS A 28 -8.59 2.92 6.49
CA HIS A 28 -7.74 2.18 5.58
C HIS A 28 -8.66 1.50 4.56
N ASP A 29 -8.91 2.16 3.43
CA ASP A 29 -9.50 1.48 2.28
C ASP A 29 -8.58 0.31 1.92
N THR A 30 -9.10 -0.92 1.99
CA THR A 30 -8.37 -2.11 1.57
C THR A 30 -7.97 -1.99 0.10
N TYR A 31 -6.72 -2.34 -0.21
CA TYR A 31 -6.24 -2.40 -1.58
C TYR A 31 -6.91 -3.54 -2.34
N GLU A 32 -7.15 -3.32 -3.63
CA GLU A 32 -7.83 -4.25 -4.52
C GLU A 32 -6.96 -4.59 -5.73
N LEU A 33 -7.27 -5.71 -6.38
CA LEU A 33 -6.67 -6.09 -7.65
C LEU A 33 -7.54 -5.57 -8.79
N ASP A 34 -7.06 -4.56 -9.51
CA ASP A 34 -7.72 -4.08 -10.72
C ASP A 34 -7.78 -5.17 -11.79
N PRO A 35 -8.85 -5.26 -12.59
CA PRO A 35 -8.90 -6.18 -13.71
C PRO A 35 -7.88 -5.80 -14.78
N LEU A 36 -7.40 -6.79 -15.54
CA LEU A 36 -6.55 -6.54 -16.70
C LEU A 36 -7.26 -5.64 -17.73
N PRO A 37 -6.53 -4.74 -18.42
CA PRO A 37 -7.11 -3.88 -19.46
C PRO A 37 -7.39 -4.61 -20.78
N TYR A 38 -7.08 -5.91 -20.86
CA TYR A 38 -7.26 -6.79 -22.01
C TYR A 38 -7.50 -8.24 -21.54
N GLU A 39 -7.98 -9.09 -22.46
CA GLU A 39 -8.20 -10.52 -22.22
C GLU A 39 -6.88 -11.28 -21.95
N TYR A 40 -6.95 -12.43 -21.29
CA TYR A 40 -5.75 -13.17 -20.89
C TYR A 40 -4.91 -13.69 -22.08
N ASP A 41 -5.50 -13.91 -23.25
CA ASP A 41 -4.79 -14.35 -24.45
C ASP A 41 -4.34 -13.19 -25.37
N ALA A 42 -4.65 -11.94 -24.99
CA ALA A 42 -4.45 -10.78 -25.87
C ALA A 42 -2.97 -10.50 -26.22
N LEU A 43 -2.03 -11.00 -25.41
CA LEU A 43 -0.58 -10.78 -25.61
C LEU A 43 0.12 -11.95 -26.29
N GLU A 44 -0.62 -12.97 -26.74
CA GLU A 44 -0.03 -14.04 -27.54
C GLU A 44 0.48 -13.51 -28.90
N PRO A 45 1.58 -14.07 -29.45
CA PRO A 45 2.36 -15.20 -28.94
C PRO A 45 3.51 -14.78 -28.01
N HIS A 46 3.58 -13.51 -27.60
CA HIS A 46 4.72 -12.97 -26.87
C HIS A 46 4.66 -13.29 -25.38
N ILE A 47 3.46 -13.30 -24.79
CA ILE A 47 3.18 -13.78 -23.44
C ILE A 47 1.97 -14.71 -23.55
N SER A 48 2.10 -15.93 -23.05
CA SER A 48 1.02 -16.93 -23.12
C SER A 48 -0.09 -16.65 -22.12
N GLU A 49 -1.32 -17.04 -22.46
CA GLU A 49 -2.51 -16.93 -21.59
C GLU A 49 -2.26 -17.43 -20.16
N GLN A 50 -1.72 -18.64 -20.02
CA GLN A 50 -1.43 -19.25 -18.70
C GLN A 50 -0.49 -18.40 -17.84
N VAL A 51 0.51 -17.76 -18.45
CA VAL A 51 1.45 -16.91 -17.71
C VAL A 51 0.73 -15.66 -17.24
N LEU A 52 -0.08 -15.04 -18.10
CA LEU A 52 -0.79 -13.83 -17.75
C LEU A 52 -1.83 -14.08 -16.65
N GLU A 53 -2.57 -15.17 -16.73
CA GLU A 53 -3.53 -15.61 -15.70
C GLU A 53 -2.85 -15.80 -14.34
N TRP A 54 -1.78 -16.58 -14.27
CA TRP A 54 -1.09 -16.82 -12.99
C TRP A 54 -0.36 -15.59 -12.47
N HIS A 55 0.23 -14.78 -13.35
CA HIS A 55 0.94 -13.57 -12.95
C HIS A 55 -0.03 -12.52 -12.40
N HIS A 56 -1.22 -12.39 -12.97
CA HIS A 56 -2.25 -11.50 -12.44
C HIS A 56 -2.97 -12.10 -11.23
N ASP A 57 -3.68 -13.21 -11.39
CA ASP A 57 -4.65 -13.71 -10.40
C ASP A 57 -3.99 -14.36 -9.18
N THR A 58 -2.72 -14.78 -9.31
CA THR A 58 -1.97 -15.39 -8.20
C THR A 58 -0.87 -14.48 -7.69
N HIS A 59 0.06 -14.05 -8.54
CA HIS A 59 1.22 -13.28 -8.08
C HIS A 59 0.84 -11.83 -7.71
N HIS A 60 0.10 -11.12 -8.56
CA HIS A 60 -0.34 -9.76 -8.26
C HIS A 60 -1.33 -9.75 -7.09
N GLN A 61 -2.31 -10.67 -7.08
CA GLN A 61 -3.21 -10.85 -5.94
C GLN A 61 -2.47 -11.13 -4.62
N GLY A 62 -1.37 -11.89 -4.68
CA GLY A 62 -0.53 -12.15 -3.51
C GLY A 62 0.05 -10.86 -2.89
N TYR A 63 0.45 -9.90 -3.72
CA TYR A 63 0.90 -8.59 -3.25
C TYR A 63 -0.23 -7.78 -2.63
N VAL A 64 -1.42 -7.75 -3.25
CA VAL A 64 -2.60 -7.07 -2.69
C VAL A 64 -2.93 -7.62 -1.30
N ASN A 65 -3.05 -8.94 -1.19
CA ASN A 65 -3.35 -9.62 0.07
C ASN A 65 -2.28 -9.35 1.13
N GLY A 66 -1.01 -9.43 0.75
CA GLY A 66 0.12 -9.21 1.65
C GLY A 66 0.25 -7.75 2.11
N TRP A 67 -0.20 -6.78 1.31
CA TRP A 67 -0.23 -5.38 1.72
C TRP A 67 -1.33 -5.16 2.75
N ASN A 68 -2.57 -5.56 2.44
CA ASN A 68 -3.70 -5.45 3.36
C ASN A 68 -3.41 -6.07 4.74
N ALA A 69 -2.88 -7.30 4.77
CA ALA A 69 -2.53 -7.97 6.03
C ALA A 69 -1.44 -7.24 6.83
N ALA A 70 -0.52 -6.54 6.15
CA ALA A 70 0.53 -5.79 6.82
C ALA A 70 0.02 -4.48 7.41
N GLU A 71 -0.93 -3.81 6.75
CA GLU A 71 -1.61 -2.63 7.30
C GLU A 71 -2.49 -2.99 8.50
N GLU A 72 -3.24 -4.11 8.43
CA GLU A 72 -4.00 -4.65 9.56
C GLU A 72 -3.10 -4.90 10.78
N THR A 73 -1.95 -5.55 10.58
CA THR A 73 -0.97 -5.74 11.67
C THR A 73 -0.47 -4.40 12.24
N LEU A 74 -0.28 -3.38 11.40
CA LEU A 74 0.17 -2.06 11.87
C LEU A 74 -0.94 -1.31 12.61
N GLU A 75 -2.19 -1.50 12.23
CA GLU A 75 -3.37 -0.97 12.91
C GLU A 75 -3.52 -1.60 14.30
N GLU A 76 -3.54 -2.93 14.39
CA GLU A 76 -3.59 -3.67 15.65
C GLU A 76 -2.47 -3.23 16.61
N ASN A 77 -1.23 -3.13 16.12
CA ASN A 77 -0.10 -2.67 16.93
C ASN A 77 -0.30 -1.25 17.50
N ARG A 78 -0.96 -0.35 16.75
CA ARG A 78 -1.25 1.02 17.22
C ARG A 78 -2.33 1.00 18.30
N GLU A 79 -3.36 0.18 18.13
CA GLU A 79 -4.46 0.04 19.10
C GLU A 79 -4.01 -0.59 20.41
N GLU A 80 -3.16 -1.62 20.33
CA GLU A 80 -2.67 -2.35 21.50
C GLU A 80 -1.46 -1.68 22.20
N HIS A 81 -0.87 -0.66 21.56
CA HIS A 81 0.40 -0.06 21.96
C HIS A 81 1.57 -1.07 22.05
N ASP A 82 1.54 -2.16 21.27
CA ASP A 82 2.63 -3.12 21.11
C ASP A 82 3.29 -2.95 19.73
N PHE A 83 4.51 -2.45 19.70
CA PHE A 83 5.25 -2.20 18.45
C PHE A 83 6.28 -3.29 18.13
N SER A 84 6.28 -4.41 18.84
CA SER A 84 7.28 -5.47 18.70
C SER A 84 7.28 -6.09 17.29
N SER A 85 6.12 -6.18 16.64
CA SER A 85 5.96 -6.75 15.29
C SER A 85 6.04 -5.70 14.16
N SER A 86 6.00 -4.40 14.49
CA SER A 86 5.83 -3.33 13.50
C SER A 86 6.98 -3.25 12.49
N GLY A 87 8.22 -3.57 12.89
CA GLY A 87 9.34 -3.61 11.96
C GLY A 87 9.16 -4.65 10.83
N GLY A 88 8.56 -5.80 11.15
CA GLY A 88 8.23 -6.82 10.15
C GLY A 88 7.07 -6.38 9.25
N ALA A 89 6.02 -5.80 9.84
CA ALA A 89 4.87 -5.32 9.10
C ALA A 89 5.23 -4.17 8.13
N ILE A 90 6.04 -3.19 8.54
CA ILE A 90 6.54 -2.12 7.65
C ILE A 90 7.33 -2.68 6.46
N ARG A 91 8.14 -3.72 6.70
CA ARG A 91 8.86 -4.40 5.61
C ARG A 91 7.89 -5.06 4.64
N ASN A 92 6.82 -5.67 5.15
CA ASN A 92 5.79 -6.30 4.33
C ASN A 92 4.99 -5.26 3.54
N VAL A 93 4.59 -4.14 4.15
CA VAL A 93 3.99 -2.99 3.44
C VAL A 93 4.89 -2.60 2.28
N THR A 94 6.17 -2.34 2.53
CA THR A 94 7.12 -1.90 1.48
C THR A 94 7.22 -2.92 0.33
N HIS A 95 7.34 -4.21 0.64
CA HIS A 95 7.52 -5.25 -0.37
C HIS A 95 6.25 -5.43 -1.21
N ASN A 96 5.10 -5.54 -0.54
CA ASN A 96 3.83 -5.86 -1.16
C ASN A 96 3.24 -4.66 -1.89
N SER A 97 3.36 -3.44 -1.34
CA SER A 97 2.91 -2.22 -2.04
C SER A 97 3.72 -1.95 -3.30
N SER A 98 5.06 -2.12 -3.23
CA SER A 98 5.92 -2.03 -4.41
C SER A 98 5.56 -3.11 -5.42
N GLY A 99 5.27 -4.33 -4.96
CA GLY A 99 4.79 -5.42 -5.82
C GLY A 99 3.52 -5.02 -6.56
N HIS A 100 2.50 -4.56 -5.84
CA HIS A 100 1.23 -4.14 -6.42
C HIS A 100 1.38 -2.98 -7.42
N ILE A 101 2.00 -1.87 -7.01
CA ILE A 101 2.16 -0.67 -7.86
C ILE A 101 2.96 -1.00 -9.14
N LEU A 102 4.04 -1.79 -9.04
CA LEU A 102 4.84 -2.14 -10.20
C LEU A 102 4.10 -3.09 -11.15
N HIS A 103 3.23 -3.96 -10.65
CA HIS A 103 2.42 -4.84 -11.51
C HIS A 103 1.29 -4.07 -12.19
N ASP A 104 0.61 -3.16 -11.48
CA ASP A 104 -0.38 -2.28 -12.08
C ASP A 104 0.21 -1.48 -13.26
N LEU A 105 1.38 -0.86 -13.05
CA LEU A 105 2.13 -0.22 -14.12
C LEU A 105 2.54 -1.19 -15.24
N PHE A 106 2.90 -2.43 -14.92
CA PHE A 106 3.30 -3.43 -15.91
C PHE A 106 2.14 -3.77 -16.86
N TRP A 107 0.92 -3.96 -16.33
CA TRP A 107 -0.27 -4.25 -17.14
C TRP A 107 -0.64 -3.07 -18.04
N GLN A 108 -0.59 -1.85 -17.51
CA GLN A 108 -0.91 -0.64 -18.27
C GLN A 108 0.12 -0.31 -19.37
N ASN A 109 1.35 -0.84 -19.26
CA ASN A 109 2.41 -0.63 -20.25
C ASN A 109 2.38 -1.62 -21.42
N MET A 110 1.48 -2.61 -21.40
CA MET A 110 1.33 -3.58 -22.47
C MET A 110 0.04 -3.34 -23.25
N SER A 111 0.05 -3.73 -24.52
CA SER A 111 -1.12 -3.64 -25.39
C SER A 111 -1.06 -4.73 -26.46
N PRO A 112 -2.19 -5.36 -26.83
CA PRO A 112 -2.27 -6.22 -28.01
C PRO A 112 -1.92 -5.49 -29.32
N GLU A 113 -2.06 -4.16 -29.34
CA GLU A 113 -1.78 -3.29 -30.48
C GLU A 113 -0.43 -2.55 -30.34
N GLY A 114 0.40 -2.94 -29.36
CA GLY A 114 1.71 -2.32 -29.13
C GLY A 114 2.82 -2.81 -30.06
N GLY A 115 4.06 -2.37 -29.79
CA GLY A 115 5.28 -2.88 -30.44
C GLY A 115 5.89 -1.98 -31.51
N GLU A 116 5.35 -0.80 -31.76
CA GLU A 116 5.93 0.21 -32.64
C GLU A 116 7.00 1.06 -31.92
N GLU A 117 7.65 1.96 -32.66
CA GLU A 117 8.59 2.94 -32.07
C GLU A 117 7.82 4.04 -31.33
N PRO A 118 8.35 4.60 -30.22
CA PRO A 118 7.67 5.66 -29.48
C PRO A 118 7.57 6.96 -30.31
N GLU A 119 6.40 7.59 -30.29
CA GLU A 119 6.15 8.92 -30.84
C GLU A 119 6.09 9.97 -29.73
N GLY A 120 6.61 11.17 -29.99
CA GLY A 120 6.75 12.26 -29.01
C GLY A 120 5.74 13.38 -29.15
#